data_AF-F3CI69-F1
#
_entry.id   AF-F3CI69-F1
#
_cell.length_a   1.000
_cell.length_b   1.000
_cell.length_c   1.000
_cell.angle_alpha   90.00
_cell.angle_beta   90.00
_cell.angle_gamma   90.00
#
_symmetry.space_group_name_H-M   'P 1'
#
loop_
_entity.id
_entity.type
_entity.pdbx_description
1 polymer ?
#
loop_
_entity_poly.entity_id
_entity_poly.type
_entity_poly.pdbx_seq_one_letter_code
_entity_poly.pdbx_strand_id
1 'polypeptide(L)' 'IESTEGAKFWMKVFNDLKTRGVEDVLIAVTDGLKGIPEALGAVFP' A
#
# COMPACT_ATOMS: atom_id res chain seq x y z
N ILE A 1 -0.17 14.93 10.32
CA ILE A 1 0.41 13.58 10.51
C ILE A 1 -0.79 12.66 10.61
N GLU A 2 -0.97 11.72 9.67
CA GLU A 2 -1.99 10.69 9.86
C GLU A 2 -1.56 9.83 11.05
N SER A 3 -2.41 9.72 12.06
CA SER A 3 -2.08 9.08 13.34
C SER A 3 -2.39 7.57 13.37
N THR A 4 -2.90 7.02 12.27
CA THR A 4 -3.32 5.61 12.18
C THR A 4 -2.85 4.97 10.89
N GLU A 5 -2.32 3.75 10.97
CA GLU A 5 -1.88 2.92 9.84
C GLU A 5 -3.08 2.31 9.08
N GLY A 6 -4.09 3.13 8.76
CA GLY A 6 -5.29 2.71 8.04
C GLY A 6 -5.09 2.63 6.53
N ALA A 7 -6.14 2.21 5.80
CA ALA A 7 -6.10 2.03 4.34
C ALA A 7 -5.60 3.28 3.57
N LYS A 8 -5.96 4.50 4.02
CA LYS A 8 -5.50 5.76 3.40
C LYS A 8 -4.00 5.98 3.53
N PHE A 9 -3.43 5.63 4.67
CA PHE A 9 -2.00 5.72 4.91
C PHE A 9 -1.24 4.79 3.95
N TRP A 10 -1.65 3.52 3.88
CA TRP A 10 -1.01 2.53 3.00
C TRP A 10 -1.20 2.85 1.52
N MET A 11 -2.36 3.38 1.12
CA MET A 11 -2.58 3.90 -0.24
C MET A 11 -1.55 4.97 -0.60
N LYS A 12 -1.27 5.91 0.31
CA LYS A 12 -0.25 6.93 0.07
C LYS A 12 1.13 6.29 -0.09
N VAL A 13 1.50 5.36 0.79
CA VAL A 13 2.79 4.65 0.72
C VAL A 13 2.96 3.93 -0.63
N PHE A 14 1.94 3.19 -1.07
CA PHE A 14 2.01 2.45 -2.34
C PHE A 14 2.04 3.37 -3.57
N ASN A 15 1.30 4.49 -3.55
CA ASN A 15 1.38 5.49 -4.63
C ASN A 15 2.76 6.15 -4.69
N ASP A 16 3.40 6.39 -3.54
CA ASP A 16 4.77 6.90 -3.50
C ASP A 16 5.76 5.88 -4.10
N LEU A 17 5.59 4.58 -3.84
CA LEU A 17 6.40 3.52 -4.46
C LEU A 17 6.21 3.50 -5.99
N LYS A 18 4.97 3.59 -6.46
CA LYS A 18 4.65 3.65 -7.90
C LYS A 18 5.29 4.86 -8.57
N THR A 19 5.24 6.02 -7.92
CA THR A 19 5.89 7.26 -8.39
C THR A 19 7.42 7.14 -8.45
N ARG A 20 8.01 6.28 -7.61
CA ARG A 20 9.45 5.97 -7.62
C ARG A 20 9.85 4.91 -8.64
N GLY A 21 8.91 4.41 -9.44
CA GLY A 21 9.17 3.46 -10.52
C GLY A 21 8.98 1.98 -10.15
N VAL A 22 8.33 1.67 -9.03
CA VAL A 22 7.86 0.29 -8.80
C VAL A 22 6.70 0.03 -9.76
N GLU A 23 6.88 -0.93 -10.65
CA GLU A 23 5.86 -1.28 -11.66
C GLU A 23 4.90 -2.37 -11.16
N ASP A 24 5.41 -3.35 -10.42
CA ASP A 24 4.65 -4.55 -10.04
C ASP A 24 5.07 -5.10 -8.67
N VAL A 25 4.13 -5.76 -7.98
CA VAL A 25 4.32 -6.39 -6.66
C VAL A 25 3.74 -7.81 -6.70
N LEU A 26 4.59 -8.79 -6.99
CA LEU A 26 4.16 -10.19 -7.11
C LEU A 26 3.87 -10.86 -5.76
N ILE A 27 4.56 -10.43 -4.70
CA ILE A 27 4.44 -10.98 -3.35
C ILE A 27 4.52 -9.83 -2.35
N ALA A 28 3.49 -9.70 -1.52
CA ALA A 28 3.49 -8.81 -0.35
C ALA A 28 3.26 -9.63 0.92
N VAL A 29 4.23 -9.59 1.84
CA VAL A 29 4.11 -10.21 3.16
C VAL A 29 3.73 -9.13 4.15
N THR A 30 2.64 -9.35 4.89
CA THR A 30 2.08 -8.39 5.83
C THR A 30 1.88 -9.05 7.19
N ASP A 31 1.82 -8.25 8.24
CA ASP A 31 1.54 -8.66 9.62
C ASP A 31 0.02 -8.78 9.91
N GLY A 32 -0.82 -8.69 8.88
CA GLY A 32 -2.27 -8.76 9.00
C GLY A 32 -2.96 -7.44 9.34
N LEU A 33 -2.26 -6.30 9.25
CA LEU A 33 -2.88 -4.98 9.40
C LEU A 33 -4.00 -4.75 8.37
N LYS A 34 -5.14 -4.29 8.88
CA LYS A 34 -6.32 -3.95 8.07
C LYS A 34 -6.00 -2.74 7.19
N GLY A 35 -6.40 -2.77 5.91
CA GLY A 35 -6.17 -1.67 4.98
C GLY A 35 -5.01 -1.90 4.01
N ILE A 36 -4.06 -2.80 4.31
CA ILE A 36 -2.96 -3.11 3.40
C ILE A 36 -3.47 -3.86 2.16
N PRO A 37 -4.27 -4.94 2.26
CA PRO A 37 -4.74 -5.66 1.07
C PRO A 37 -5.59 -4.78 0.17
N GLU A 38 -6.47 -3.94 0.73
CA GLU A 38 -7.30 -3.02 -0.04
C GLU A 38 -6.45 -1.95 -0.74
N ALA A 39 -5.45 -1.41 -0.05
CA ALA A 39 -4.57 -0.40 -0.62
C ALA A 39 -3.65 -0.98 -1.71
N LEU A 40 -3.11 -2.18 -1.48
CA LEU A 40 -2.21 -2.84 -2.42
C LEU A 40 -2.94 -3.15 -3.73
N GLY A 41 -4.11 -3.80 -3.66
CA GLY A 41 -4.90 -4.12 -4.86
C GLY A 41 -5.47 -2.90 -5.59
N ALA A 42 -5.58 -1.75 -4.92
CA ALA A 42 -5.98 -0.50 -5.57
C ALA A 42 -4.83 0.19 -6.34
N VAL A 43 -3.58 0.04 -5.92
CA VAL A 43 -2.41 0.69 -6.54
C VAL A 43 -1.66 -0.24 -7.51
N PHE A 44 -1.56 -1.52 -7.14
CA PHE A 44 -0.90 -2.61 -7.84
C PHE A 44 -1.90 -3.79 -8.02
N PRO A 45 -2.82 -3.68 -9.00
CA PRO A 45 -3.83 -4.70 -9.28
C PRO A 45 -3.27 -5.97 -9.94
#